data_AF-A0A1I8BYR9-F1
#
_entry.id   AF-A0A1I8BYR9-F1
#
_cell.length_a   1.000
_cell.length_b   1.000
_cell.length_c   1.000
_cell.angle_alpha   90.00
_cell.angle_beta   90.00
_cell.angle_gamma   90.00
#
_symmetry.space_group_name_H-M   'P 1'
#
loop_
_entity.id
_entity.type
_entity.pdbx_description
1 polymer ?
#
loop_
_entity_poly.entity_id
_entity_poly.type
_entity_poly.pdbx_seq_one_letter_code
_entity_poly.pdbx_strand_id
1 'polypeptide(L)'
;MSIADATGEMKEKILKKFDDVLAKNPGFETISKIGKVLSGQQIDLDMPPKIISLYKYAPLTSCDDERSFSSYKSILTDNRARITPEHMEMLLICNCYHNIE
;
A
#
# COMPACT_ATOMS: atom_id res chain seq x y z
N MET A 1 -1.50 7.39 22.31
CA MET A 1 -0.74 6.34 23.02
C MET A 1 0.31 5.85 22.04
N SER A 2 1.55 6.28 22.21
CA SER A 2 2.67 5.85 21.36
C SER A 2 3.10 4.44 21.78
N ILE A 3 3.63 3.62 20.87
CA ILE A 3 4.23 2.30 21.23
C ILE A 3 5.35 2.48 22.29
N ALA A 4 5.93 3.68 22.36
CA ALA A 4 6.88 4.07 23.39
C ALA A 4 6.30 3.95 24.82
N ASP A 5 5.00 4.23 24.99
CA ASP A 5 4.32 4.31 26.29
C ASP A 5 3.87 2.93 26.80
N ALA A 6 3.90 1.89 25.94
CA ALA A 6 3.56 0.53 26.33
C ALA A 6 4.71 -0.10 27.14
N THR A 7 4.38 -0.81 28.23
CA THR A 7 5.34 -1.49 29.10
C THR A 7 4.99 -2.98 29.26
N GLY A 8 6.01 -3.82 29.43
CA GLY A 8 5.85 -5.26 29.68
C GLY A 8 5.80 -6.13 28.42
N GLU A 9 5.45 -7.42 28.61
CA GLU A 9 5.46 -8.48 27.59
C GLU A 9 4.67 -8.13 26.32
N MET A 10 3.60 -7.33 26.45
CA MET A 10 2.80 -6.89 25.31
C MET A 10 3.58 -5.96 24.37
N LYS A 11 4.43 -5.07 24.91
CA LYS A 11 5.31 -4.20 24.12
C LYS A 11 6.28 -5.02 23.28
N GLU A 12 6.91 -6.02 23.89
CA GLU A 12 7.87 -6.90 23.22
C GLU A 12 7.22 -7.67 22.08
N LYS A 13 6.01 -8.21 22.29
CA LYS A 13 5.25 -8.89 21.24
C LYS A 13 4.93 -7.96 20.06
N ILE A 14 4.56 -6.72 20.34
CA ILE A 14 4.24 -5.72 19.31
C ILE A 14 5.51 -5.32 18.53
N LEU A 15 6.60 -5.01 19.22
CA LEU A 15 7.88 -4.66 18.59
C LEU A 15 8.42 -5.79 17.73
N LYS A 16 8.41 -7.02 18.26
CA LYS A 16 8.81 -8.21 17.49
C LYS A 16 7.98 -8.36 16.22
N LYS A 17 6.66 -8.23 16.31
CA LYS A 17 5.78 -8.29 15.14
C LYS A 17 6.07 -7.16 14.14
N PHE A 18 6.36 -5.96 14.64
CA PHE A 18 6.70 -4.81 13.80
C PHE A 18 8.01 -5.05 13.04
N ASP A 19 9.05 -5.48 13.74
CA ASP A 19 10.34 -5.82 13.15
C ASP A 19 10.21 -6.97 12.14
N ASP A 20 9.43 -8.00 12.46
CA ASP A 20 9.15 -9.13 11.56
C ASP A 20 8.43 -8.66 10.27
N VAL A 21 7.51 -7.70 10.37
CA VAL A 21 6.79 -7.14 9.22
C VAL A 21 7.73 -6.27 8.37
N LEU A 22 8.57 -5.44 9.00
CA LEU A 22 9.55 -4.63 8.27
C LEU A 22 10.60 -5.50 7.58
N ALA A 23 11.09 -6.55 8.25
CA ALA A 23 12.06 -7.48 7.67
C ALA A 23 11.50 -8.22 6.44
N LYS A 24 10.19 -8.48 6.40
CA LYS A 24 9.51 -9.07 5.23
C LYS A 24 9.33 -8.09 4.07
N ASN A 25 9.51 -6.78 4.29
CA ASN A 25 9.42 -5.77 3.26
C ASN A 25 10.79 -5.10 3.02
N PRO A 26 11.72 -5.76 2.30
CA PRO A 26 13.04 -5.20 2.02
C PRO A 26 13.01 -3.91 1.20
N GLY A 27 11.92 -3.65 0.47
CA GLY A 27 11.73 -2.42 -0.31
C GLY A 27 11.44 -1.18 0.55
N PHE A 28 11.01 -1.36 1.80
CA PHE A 28 10.66 -0.26 2.70
C PHE A 28 11.85 0.67 2.96
N GLU A 29 13.04 0.12 3.20
CA GLU A 29 14.23 0.93 3.50
C GLU A 29 14.61 1.82 2.30
N THR A 30 14.57 1.26 1.09
CA THR A 30 14.82 1.99 -0.16
C THR A 30 13.82 3.13 -0.35
N ILE A 31 12.52 2.84 -0.19
CA ILE A 31 11.46 3.85 -0.31
C ILE A 31 11.61 4.94 0.76
N SER A 32 11.97 4.57 2.00
CA SER A 32 12.21 5.53 3.08
C SER A 32 13.37 6.48 2.75
N LYS A 33 14.49 5.96 2.23
CA LYS A 33 15.63 6.78 1.78
C LYS A 33 15.24 7.71 0.63
N ILE A 34 14.49 7.21 -0.35
CA ILE A 34 13.96 8.03 -1.45
C ILE A 34 13.06 9.15 -0.92
N GLY A 35 12.14 8.85 0.00
CA GLY A 35 11.25 9.85 0.60
C GLY A 35 11.98 10.97 1.32
N LYS A 36 13.07 10.63 2.03
CA LYS A 36 13.97 11.63 2.67
C LYS A 36 14.66 12.53 1.64
N VAL A 37 15.15 11.97 0.53
CA VAL A 37 15.73 12.75 -0.58
C VAL A 37 14.70 13.69 -1.20
N LEU A 38 13.49 13.19 -1.46
CA LEU A 38 12.39 14.01 -2.00
C LEU A 38 11.94 15.12 -1.03
N SER A 39 12.21 14.95 0.27
CA SER A 39 11.96 15.94 1.31
C SER A 39 13.12 16.95 1.48
N GLY A 40 14.17 16.84 0.66
CA GLY A 40 15.32 17.77 0.64
C GLY A 40 16.50 17.36 1.51
N GLN A 41 16.52 16.14 2.06
CA GLN A 41 17.70 15.63 2.77
C GLN A 41 18.77 15.15 1.77
N GLN A 42 20.04 15.43 2.05
CA GLN A 42 21.16 14.89 1.28
C GLN A 42 21.46 13.46 1.75
N ILE A 43 20.97 12.49 0.99
CA ILE A 43 21.28 11.07 1.16
C ILE A 43 21.79 10.57 -0.18
N ASP A 44 22.91 9.86 -0.14
CA ASP A 44 23.46 9.24 -1.34
C ASP A 44 22.65 7.98 -1.69
N LEU A 45 22.17 7.92 -2.92
CA LEU A 45 21.38 6.83 -3.46
C LEU A 45 22.03 6.41 -4.77
N ASP A 46 22.31 5.11 -4.90
CA ASP A 46 22.80 4.51 -6.14
C ASP A 46 21.66 4.37 -7.16
N MET A 47 21.04 5.50 -7.51
CA MET A 47 19.94 5.59 -8.46
C MET A 47 20.02 6.91 -9.25
N PRO A 48 19.68 6.90 -10.55
CA PRO A 48 19.58 8.12 -11.34
C PRO A 48 18.54 9.10 -10.75
N PRO A 49 18.83 10.40 -10.67
CA PRO A 49 17.89 11.41 -10.17
C PRO A 49 16.52 11.40 -10.87
N LYS A 50 16.51 11.07 -12.17
CA LYS A 50 15.27 10.91 -12.95
C LYS A 50 14.37 9.83 -12.35
N ILE A 51 14.94 8.69 -11.94
CA ILE A 51 14.17 7.59 -11.34
C ILE A 51 13.68 8.00 -9.96
N ILE A 52 14.53 8.63 -9.14
CA ILE A 52 14.17 9.13 -7.80
C ILE A 52 12.95 10.08 -7.89
N SER A 53 12.91 10.97 -8.87
CA SER A 53 11.80 11.92 -9.05
C SER A 53 10.44 11.24 -9.33
N LEU A 54 10.44 10.06 -9.96
CA LEU A 54 9.21 9.33 -10.29
C LEU A 54 8.56 8.72 -9.04
N TYR A 55 9.33 8.42 -7.99
CA TYR A 55 8.80 7.90 -6.73
C TYR A 55 7.91 8.88 -5.98
N LYS A 56 7.83 10.16 -6.37
CA LYS A 56 6.80 11.09 -5.88
C LYS A 56 5.38 10.58 -6.14
N TYR A 57 5.20 9.77 -7.18
CA TYR A 57 3.92 9.17 -7.57
C TYR A 57 3.78 7.72 -7.08
N ALA A 58 4.76 7.18 -6.34
CA ALA A 58 4.69 5.82 -5.85
C ALA A 58 3.63 5.72 -4.74
N PRO A 59 2.67 4.79 -4.83
CA PRO A 59 1.71 4.56 -3.76
C PRO A 59 2.46 4.03 -2.53
N LEU A 60 2.39 4.79 -1.43
CA LEU A 60 3.01 4.41 -0.14
C LEU A 60 2.20 3.37 0.61
N THR A 61 0.92 3.24 0.27
CA THR A 61 0.00 2.27 0.87
C THR A 61 -0.31 1.18 -0.15
N SER A 62 -0.23 -0.09 0.26
CA SER A 62 -0.82 -1.20 -0.50
C SER A 62 -2.36 -1.19 -0.48
N CYS A 63 -2.97 -0.16 0.12
CA CYS A 63 -4.41 -0.05 0.34
C CYS A 63 -5.22 0.23 -0.94
N ASP A 64 -4.59 0.55 -2.08
CA ASP A 64 -5.32 0.67 -3.36
C ASP A 64 -5.96 -0.66 -3.77
N ASP A 65 -5.29 -1.77 -3.45
CA ASP A 65 -5.85 -3.11 -3.63
C ASP A 65 -7.02 -3.35 -2.65
N GLU A 66 -6.96 -2.86 -1.41
CA GLU A 66 -8.05 -3.01 -0.44
C GLU A 66 -9.31 -2.22 -0.82
N ARG A 67 -9.14 -1.03 -1.42
CA ARG A 67 -10.26 -0.20 -1.89
C ARG A 67 -10.97 -0.84 -3.07
N SER A 68 -10.21 -1.41 -4.01
CA SER A 68 -10.77 -2.18 -5.12
C SER A 68 -11.38 -3.51 -4.65
N PHE A 69 -10.80 -4.21 -3.66
CA PHE A 69 -11.40 -5.41 -3.06
C PHE A 69 -12.76 -5.15 -2.43
N SER A 70 -12.97 -4.01 -1.77
CA SER A 70 -14.29 -3.64 -1.23
C SER A 70 -15.34 -3.48 -2.35
N SER A 71 -14.98 -2.76 -3.43
CA SER A 71 -15.85 -2.58 -4.60
C SER A 71 -16.09 -3.90 -5.34
N TYR A 72 -15.07 -4.74 -5.48
CA TYR A 72 -15.19 -6.07 -6.05
C TYR A 72 -15.89 -7.05 -5.12
N LYS A 73 -16.07 -6.75 -3.84
CA LYS A 73 -16.89 -7.59 -2.97
C LYS A 73 -18.37 -7.45 -3.32
N SER A 74 -18.87 -6.23 -3.50
CA SER A 74 -20.27 -6.00 -3.90
C SER A 74 -20.52 -6.51 -5.33
N ILE A 75 -19.63 -6.11 -6.25
CA ILE A 75 -18.96 -6.94 -7.25
C ILE A 75 -19.37 -8.39 -7.28
N LEU A 76 -18.55 -9.20 -6.61
CA LEU A 76 -18.34 -10.61 -6.83
C LEU A 76 -19.19 -11.53 -5.95
N THR A 77 -19.86 -10.99 -4.92
CA THR A 77 -20.74 -11.78 -4.03
C THR A 77 -21.86 -12.50 -4.77
N ASP A 78 -22.31 -13.64 -4.25
CA ASP A 78 -23.31 -14.51 -4.89
C ASP A 78 -24.72 -13.89 -4.99
N ASN A 79 -25.00 -12.86 -4.20
CA ASN A 79 -26.34 -12.31 -4.04
C ASN A 79 -26.70 -11.23 -5.10
N ARG A 80 -26.27 -11.42 -6.34
CA ARG A 80 -26.46 -10.42 -7.40
C ARG A 80 -27.84 -10.56 -8.03
N ALA A 81 -28.51 -9.43 -8.21
CA ALA A 81 -29.67 -9.34 -9.08
C ALA A 81 -29.26 -9.62 -10.54
N ARG A 82 -29.38 -10.88 -11.00
CA ARG A 82 -29.34 -11.28 -12.43
C ARG A 82 -28.32 -10.55 -13.31
N ILE A 83 -27.08 -10.39 -12.84
CA ILE A 83 -25.99 -9.81 -13.64
C ILE A 83 -25.40 -10.91 -14.53
N THR A 84 -25.36 -10.69 -15.84
CA THR A 84 -24.71 -11.63 -16.77
C THR A 84 -23.19 -11.48 -16.70
N PRO A 85 -22.40 -12.51 -17.08
CA PRO A 85 -20.94 -12.43 -17.07
C PRO A 85 -20.39 -11.22 -17.83
N GLU A 86 -20.98 -10.86 -18.97
CA GLU A 86 -20.56 -9.70 -19.78
C GLU A 86 -20.73 -8.39 -19.01
N HIS A 87 -21.84 -8.24 -18.28
CA HIS A 87 -22.07 -7.06 -17.44
C HIS A 87 -21.15 -7.04 -16.21
N MET A 88 -20.72 -8.20 -15.68
CA MET A 88 -19.70 -8.23 -14.63
C MET A 88 -18.36 -7.71 -15.14
N GLU A 89 -17.92 -8.15 -16.32
CA GLU A 89 -16.67 -7.68 -16.92
C GLU A 89 -16.68 -6.16 -17.10
N MET A 90 -17.79 -5.61 -17.61
CA MET A 90 -17.97 -4.17 -17.73
C MET A 90 -17.88 -3.46 -16.37
N LEU A 91 -18.54 -3.98 -15.34
CA LEU A 91 -18.49 -3.41 -13.99
C LEU A 91 -17.09 -3.47 -13.36
N LEU A 92 -16.35 -4.55 -13.58
CA LEU A 92 -14.97 -4.69 -13.12
C LEU A 92 -14.08 -3.63 -13.79
N ILE A 93 -14.16 -3.50 -15.12
CA ILE A 93 -13.40 -2.51 -15.90
C ILE A 93 -13.72 -1.09 -15.41
N CYS A 94 -15.00 -0.72 -15.29
CA CYS A 94 -15.40 0.61 -14.82
C CYS A 94 -14.88 0.92 -13.41
N ASN A 95 -14.85 -0.07 -12.51
CA ASN A 95 -14.31 0.12 -11.17
C ASN A 95 -12.78 0.16 -11.13
N CYS A 96 -12.08 -0.55 -12.02
CA CYS A 96 -10.62 -0.41 -12.17
C CYS A 96 -10.26 1.05 -12.50
N TYR A 97 -10.93 1.64 -13.49
CA TYR A 97 -10.63 3.01 -13.94
C TYR A 97 -10.91 4.06 -12.85
N HIS A 98 -12.02 3.92 -12.11
CA HIS A 98 -12.37 4.90 -11.08
C HIS A 98 -11.46 4.84 -9.83
N ASN A 99 -10.74 3.73 -9.62
CA ASN A 99 -9.77 3.61 -8.52
C ASN A 99 -8.38 4.15 -8.88
N ILE A 100 -8.15 4.58 -10.12
CA ILE A 100 -6.87 5.12 -10.60
C ILE A 100 -6.84 6.67 -10.54
N GLU A 101 -8.00 7.32 -10.43
CA GLU A 101 -8.17 8.78 -10.23
C GLU A 101 -8.30 9.16 -8.74
#